data_AF-A0A4Q5PQC4-F1
#
_entry.id   AF-A0A4Q5PQC4-F1
#
_cell.length_a   1.000
_cell.length_b   1.000
_cell.length_c   1.000
_cell.angle_alpha   90.00
_cell.angle_beta   90.00
_cell.angle_gamma   90.00
#
_symmetry.space_group_name_H-M   'P 1'
#
loop_
_entity.id
_entity.type
_entity.pdbx_description
1 polymer ?
#
loop_
_entity_poly.entity_id
_entity_poly.type
_entity_poly.pdbx_seq_one_letter_code
_entity_poly.pdbx_strand_id
1 'polypeptide(L)'
;MRFFLVFGFLEFVVRFNVLVARYRFVAAMLVLAAASAGPATPAAAQAVHGNTASTRLLDLMDSLGASRQQVESSIDGLQRARPQRRLPSGATAQLRQADVFFEGGHFEQTFYFSGQTLAQIDLVSLPGTAPGLFAALVAGFRTSLGAELDAGDSVSWVYGEADVMLYRYGDVSRPTVRLVVRQRRLVDAGEL
;
A
#
# COMPACT_ATOMS: atom_id res chain seq x y z
N MET A 1 24.34 50.51 2.17
CA MET A 1 22.97 50.72 1.66
C MET A 1 22.44 49.39 1.11
N ARG A 2 21.41 48.82 1.78
CA ARG A 2 20.29 47.96 1.29
C ARG A 2 20.66 46.83 0.29
N PHE A 3 20.68 45.53 0.61
CA PHE A 3 19.64 44.60 1.14
C PHE A 3 18.27 44.66 0.42
N PHE A 4 17.88 43.50 -0.15
CA PHE A 4 16.56 42.96 -0.51
C PHE A 4 16.35 42.59 -1.98
N LEU A 5 16.00 41.31 -2.19
CA LEU A 5 15.10 40.71 -3.20
C LEU A 5 15.64 39.46 -3.90
N VAL A 6 15.78 38.36 -3.14
CA VAL A 6 15.43 37.01 -3.64
C VAL A 6 14.78 36.22 -2.49
N PHE A 7 13.74 36.81 -1.89
CA PHE A 7 12.93 36.21 -0.82
C PHE A 7 11.58 35.67 -1.37
N GLY A 8 11.47 35.46 -2.68
CA GLY A 8 10.19 35.17 -3.36
C GLY A 8 9.87 33.69 -3.62
N PHE A 9 10.82 32.77 -3.47
CA PHE A 9 10.60 31.36 -3.82
C PHE A 9 10.24 30.48 -2.61
N LEU A 10 10.57 30.92 -1.39
CA LEU A 10 10.35 30.14 -0.17
C LEU A 10 8.94 30.35 0.43
N GLU A 11 8.22 31.42 0.08
CA GLU A 11 6.86 31.67 0.56
C GLU A 11 5.77 30.85 -0.16
N PHE A 12 6.04 30.35 -1.37
CA PHE A 12 5.05 29.56 -2.13
C PHE A 12 4.88 28.14 -1.56
N VAL A 13 5.96 27.56 -1.03
CA VAL A 13 5.95 26.20 -0.46
C VAL A 13 5.28 26.18 0.92
N VAL A 14 5.40 27.24 1.71
CA VAL A 14 4.78 27.32 3.05
C VAL A 14 3.26 27.53 2.96
N ARG A 15 2.76 28.25 1.94
CA ARG A 15 1.30 28.43 1.75
C ARG A 15 0.60 27.21 1.17
N PHE A 16 1.27 26.34 0.41
CA PHE A 16 0.67 25.08 -0.06
C PHE A 16 0.50 24.06 1.08
N ASN A 17 1.41 24.08 2.06
CA ASN A 17 1.38 23.13 3.18
C ASN A 17 0.31 23.45 4.24
N VAL A 18 -0.17 24.71 4.31
CA VAL A 18 -1.29 25.09 5.20
C VAL A 18 -2.66 24.82 4.56
N LEU A 19 -2.74 24.59 3.25
CA LEU A 19 -4.01 24.28 2.56
C LEU A 19 -4.36 22.78 2.59
N VAL A 20 -3.39 21.89 2.74
CA VAL A 20 -3.61 20.43 2.85
C VAL A 20 -3.99 20.02 4.29
N ALA A 21 -3.73 20.87 5.28
CA ALA A 21 -4.06 20.61 6.70
C ALA A 21 -5.51 20.98 7.09
N ARG A 22 -6.35 21.46 6.16
CA ARG A 22 -7.74 21.89 6.45
C ARG A 22 -8.85 21.05 5.83
N TYR A 23 -8.53 19.94 5.17
CA TYR A 23 -9.53 18.97 4.69
C TYR A 23 -9.68 17.73 5.61
N ARG A 24 -9.36 17.87 6.90
CA ARG A 24 -9.58 16.83 7.92
C ARG A 24 -10.82 17.07 8.80
N PHE A 25 -11.77 17.93 8.41
CA PHE A 25 -12.89 18.28 9.32
C PHE A 25 -14.29 18.48 8.72
N VAL A 26 -14.59 18.00 7.51
CA VAL A 26 -15.97 17.96 7.01
C VAL A 26 -16.23 16.67 6.23
N ALA A 27 -16.42 15.55 6.94
CA ALA A 27 -17.13 14.37 6.43
C ALA A 27 -17.81 13.61 7.57
N ALA A 28 -18.32 14.34 8.56
CA ALA A 28 -19.18 13.83 9.62
C ALA A 28 -20.53 14.54 9.56
N MET A 29 -21.27 14.35 8.46
CA MET A 29 -22.71 14.65 8.43
C MET A 29 -23.30 14.13 7.12
N LEU A 30 -24.00 12.99 7.20
CA LEU A 30 -25.38 12.78 6.71
C LEU A 30 -25.61 11.27 6.44
N VAL A 31 -25.86 10.50 7.50
CA VAL A 31 -26.55 9.21 7.36
C VAL A 31 -27.92 9.39 7.97
N LEU A 32 -28.86 9.86 7.16
CA LEU A 32 -30.29 9.69 7.43
C LEU A 32 -31.05 9.57 6.11
N ALA A 33 -31.25 8.33 5.68
CA ALA A 33 -32.36 7.95 4.83
C ALA A 33 -32.77 6.53 5.19
N ALA A 34 -33.90 6.41 5.89
CA ALA A 34 -34.62 5.17 6.09
C ALA A 34 -35.27 4.75 4.77
N ALA A 35 -35.26 3.45 4.44
CA ALA A 35 -36.48 2.68 4.15
C ALA A 35 -36.20 1.28 3.57
N SER A 36 -36.97 0.33 4.11
CA SER A 36 -37.38 -0.98 3.57
C SER A 36 -36.34 -2.08 3.34
N ALA A 37 -36.52 -3.15 4.11
CA ALA A 37 -35.88 -4.44 3.96
C ALA A 37 -36.17 -5.07 2.57
N GLY A 38 -35.09 -5.37 1.85
CA GLY A 38 -35.03 -6.33 0.74
C GLY A 38 -33.71 -7.10 0.88
N PRO A 39 -33.61 -8.36 0.43
CA PRO A 39 -32.44 -9.19 0.68
C PRO A 39 -31.20 -8.50 0.12
N ALA A 40 -30.24 -8.21 1.00
CA ALA A 40 -29.02 -7.51 0.67
C ALA A 40 -28.27 -8.26 -0.44
N THR A 41 -28.26 -7.66 -1.63
CA THR A 41 -27.45 -8.09 -2.77
C THR A 41 -25.98 -8.08 -2.35
N PRO A 42 -25.20 -9.17 -2.59
CA PRO A 42 -23.78 -9.23 -2.20
C PRO A 42 -22.90 -8.16 -2.86
N ALA A 43 -23.39 -7.49 -3.91
CA ALA A 43 -22.70 -6.41 -4.61
C ALA A 43 -22.43 -5.16 -3.75
N ALA A 44 -23.31 -4.80 -2.80
CA ALA A 44 -23.11 -3.62 -1.96
C ALA A 44 -22.01 -3.83 -0.91
N ALA A 45 -21.91 -5.04 -0.35
CA ALA A 45 -20.80 -5.41 0.53
C ALA A 45 -19.48 -5.46 -0.26
N GLN A 46 -19.49 -5.98 -1.49
CA GLN A 46 -18.31 -6.02 -2.35
C GLN A 46 -17.82 -4.62 -2.78
N ALA A 47 -18.72 -3.66 -3.01
CA ALA A 47 -18.36 -2.30 -3.35
C ALA A 47 -17.62 -1.57 -2.21
N VAL A 48 -18.04 -1.79 -0.96
CA VAL A 48 -17.37 -1.19 0.22
C VAL A 48 -16.01 -1.83 0.48
N HIS A 49 -15.89 -3.16 0.33
CA HIS A 49 -14.61 -3.86 0.45
C HIS A 49 -13.64 -3.48 -0.68
N GLY A 50 -14.10 -3.43 -1.93
CA GLY A 50 -13.27 -3.03 -3.08
C GLY A 50 -12.72 -1.61 -3.01
N ASN A 51 -13.48 -0.67 -2.43
CA ASN A 51 -13.02 0.71 -2.24
C ASN A 51 -11.97 0.82 -1.11
N THR A 52 -12.14 0.03 -0.04
CA THR A 52 -11.19 0.00 1.08
C THR A 52 -9.86 -0.64 0.69
N ALA A 53 -9.90 -1.71 -0.13
CA ALA A 53 -8.74 -2.36 -0.75
C ALA A 53 -7.85 -1.39 -1.48
N SER A 54 -8.51 -0.68 -2.37
CA SER A 54 -7.88 0.23 -3.30
C SER A 54 -7.23 1.37 -2.54
N THR A 55 -7.93 1.91 -1.53
CA THR A 55 -7.43 3.01 -0.71
C THR A 55 -6.18 2.58 0.06
N ARG A 56 -6.22 1.44 0.76
CA ARG A 56 -5.03 0.95 1.49
C ARG A 56 -3.87 0.61 0.58
N LEU A 57 -4.10 0.01 -0.58
CA LEU A 57 -3.03 -0.27 -1.52
C LEU A 57 -2.38 1.02 -2.04
N LEU A 58 -3.18 2.04 -2.33
CA LEU A 58 -2.69 3.37 -2.71
C LEU A 58 -1.85 3.97 -1.57
N ASP A 59 -2.32 3.89 -0.32
CA ASP A 59 -1.55 4.37 0.85
C ASP A 59 -0.18 3.66 0.97
N LEU A 60 -0.13 2.35 0.72
CA LEU A 60 1.14 1.60 0.70
C LEU A 60 2.07 2.08 -0.40
N MET A 61 1.55 2.34 -1.60
CA MET A 61 2.33 2.86 -2.72
C MET A 61 2.85 4.28 -2.43
N ASP A 62 2.02 5.15 -1.87
CA ASP A 62 2.37 6.52 -1.52
C ASP A 62 3.41 6.59 -0.38
N SER A 63 3.49 5.56 0.46
CA SER A 63 4.52 5.45 1.50
C SER A 63 5.91 5.12 0.96
N LEU A 64 6.03 4.62 -0.29
CA LEU A 64 7.33 4.34 -0.90
C LEU A 64 8.16 5.63 -0.98
N GLY A 65 9.47 5.50 -0.76
CA GLY A 65 10.39 6.63 -0.66
C GLY A 65 10.41 7.33 0.70
N ALA A 66 9.44 7.06 1.59
CA ALA A 66 9.44 7.63 2.94
C ALA A 66 10.67 7.20 3.74
N SER A 67 11.14 8.09 4.61
CA SER A 67 12.20 7.76 5.56
C SER A 67 11.70 6.80 6.63
N ARG A 68 12.63 6.08 7.27
CA ARG A 68 12.28 5.18 8.39
C ARG A 68 11.51 5.91 9.50
N GLN A 69 11.93 7.12 9.85
CA GLN A 69 11.29 7.90 10.91
C GLN A 69 9.85 8.28 10.52
N GLN A 70 9.61 8.62 9.26
CA GLN A 70 8.26 8.90 8.77
C GLN A 70 7.37 7.65 8.89
N VAL A 71 7.87 6.48 8.47
CA VAL A 71 7.15 5.20 8.61
C VAL A 71 6.83 4.91 10.08
N GLU A 72 7.83 4.98 10.97
CA GLU A 72 7.66 4.76 12.42
C GLU A 72 6.67 5.72 13.07
N SER A 73 6.59 6.98 12.59
CA SER A 73 5.64 7.97 13.11
C SER A 73 4.21 7.79 12.62
N SER A 74 4.02 7.03 11.53
CA SER A 74 2.74 6.88 10.84
C SER A 74 2.00 5.59 11.19
N ILE A 75 2.69 4.60 11.75
CA ILE A 75 2.14 3.26 12.00
C ILE A 75 2.42 2.85 13.44
N ASP A 76 1.36 2.65 14.20
CA ASP A 76 1.43 2.12 15.55
C ASP A 76 1.80 0.63 15.57
N GLY A 77 2.53 0.20 16.60
CA GLY A 77 2.84 -1.22 16.81
C GLY A 77 3.94 -1.80 15.91
N LEU A 78 4.70 -0.95 15.21
CA LEU A 78 5.87 -1.40 14.46
C LEU A 78 6.95 -2.00 15.38
N GLN A 79 7.51 -3.11 14.93
CA GLN A 79 8.59 -3.83 15.58
C GLN A 79 9.82 -3.83 14.67
N ARG A 80 11.02 -4.02 15.23
CA ARG A 80 12.20 -4.27 14.39
C ARG A 80 12.07 -5.64 13.71
N ALA A 81 12.39 -5.72 12.43
CA ALA A 81 12.48 -6.99 11.71
C ALA A 81 13.67 -7.82 12.24
N ARG A 82 13.45 -9.11 12.53
CA ARG A 82 14.49 -10.06 12.95
C ARG A 82 14.26 -11.44 12.29
N PRO A 83 15.28 -12.06 11.67
CA PRO A 83 16.58 -11.49 11.31
C PRO A 83 16.44 -10.41 10.22
N GLN A 84 17.43 -9.52 10.09
CA GLN A 84 17.47 -8.53 9.01
C GLN A 84 17.72 -9.24 7.68
N ARG A 85 16.66 -9.60 6.98
CA ARG A 85 16.72 -10.17 5.63
C ARG A 85 17.08 -9.07 4.63
N ARG A 86 18.08 -9.33 3.78
CA ARG A 86 18.41 -8.48 2.63
C ARG A 86 17.82 -9.06 1.35
N LEU A 87 17.22 -8.19 0.54
CA LEU A 87 16.71 -8.53 -0.79
C LEU A 87 17.83 -8.43 -1.84
N PRO A 88 17.72 -9.11 -2.99
CA PRO A 88 18.66 -8.98 -4.11
C PRO A 88 18.83 -7.53 -4.60
N SER A 89 17.81 -6.69 -4.42
CA SER A 89 17.85 -5.25 -4.73
C SER A 89 18.79 -4.43 -3.83
N GLY A 90 19.35 -5.05 -2.78
CA GLY A 90 20.14 -4.40 -1.72
C GLY A 90 19.31 -3.89 -0.54
N ALA A 91 17.98 -3.80 -0.68
CA ALA A 91 17.11 -3.34 0.38
C ALA A 91 17.09 -4.31 1.56
N THR A 92 17.06 -3.78 2.78
CA THR A 92 17.14 -4.59 4.02
C THR A 92 15.87 -4.42 4.85
N ALA A 93 15.30 -5.52 5.35
CA ALA A 93 14.15 -5.50 6.25
C ALA A 93 14.57 -4.82 7.56
N GLN A 94 13.92 -3.71 7.91
CA GLN A 94 14.20 -3.00 9.15
C GLN A 94 13.03 -2.99 10.11
N LEU A 95 11.80 -2.93 9.59
CA LEU A 95 10.58 -2.87 10.39
C LEU A 95 9.60 -3.97 9.96
N ARG A 96 8.78 -4.41 10.90
CA ARG A 96 7.66 -5.33 10.68
C ARG A 96 6.45 -4.95 11.53
N GLN A 97 5.27 -5.28 11.03
CA GLN A 97 4.02 -5.28 11.76
C GLN A 97 3.46 -6.71 11.72
N ALA A 98 3.29 -7.32 12.89
CA ALA A 98 3.11 -8.76 13.00
C ALA A 98 1.74 -9.26 12.52
N ASP A 99 0.70 -8.45 12.70
CA ASP A 99 -0.66 -8.76 12.28
C ASP A 99 -1.33 -7.47 11.82
N VAL A 100 -1.55 -7.38 10.51
CA VAL A 100 -2.33 -6.33 9.87
C VAL A 100 -3.49 -6.97 9.10
N PHE A 101 -4.69 -6.49 9.37
CA PHE A 101 -5.84 -6.83 8.55
C PHE A 101 -5.76 -6.05 7.23
N PHE A 102 -5.75 -6.75 6.10
CA PHE A 102 -5.74 -6.20 4.75
C PHE A 102 -6.69 -7.03 3.90
N GLU A 103 -7.76 -6.41 3.40
CA GLU A 103 -8.67 -7.03 2.42
C GLU A 103 -9.16 -8.44 2.73
N GLY A 104 -9.78 -8.59 3.89
CA GLY A 104 -10.38 -9.86 4.30
C GLY A 104 -9.37 -10.90 4.78
N GLY A 105 -8.09 -10.55 4.84
CA GLY A 105 -7.04 -11.41 5.37
C GLY A 105 -6.19 -10.72 6.43
N HIS A 106 -5.53 -11.54 7.25
CA HIS A 106 -4.50 -11.10 8.19
C HIS A 106 -3.12 -11.37 7.60
N PHE A 107 -2.21 -10.42 7.74
CA PHE A 107 -0.88 -10.46 7.14
C PHE A 107 0.19 -10.06 8.15
N GLU A 108 1.38 -10.63 8.00
CA GLU A 108 2.60 -10.00 8.50
C GLU A 108 3.10 -9.02 7.42
N GLN A 109 3.30 -7.76 7.80
CA GLN A 109 3.82 -6.72 6.92
C GLN A 109 5.27 -6.40 7.26
N THR A 110 6.15 -6.38 6.26
CA THR A 110 7.58 -6.08 6.41
C THR A 110 7.99 -4.92 5.52
N PHE A 111 8.78 -4.00 6.08
CA PHE A 111 9.25 -2.79 5.41
C PHE A 111 10.76 -2.89 5.13
N TYR A 112 11.13 -2.80 3.86
CA TYR A 112 12.49 -2.93 3.37
C TYR A 112 13.04 -1.58 2.91
N PHE A 113 14.18 -1.19 3.45
CA PHE A 113 14.78 0.11 3.20
C PHE A 113 16.04 -0.03 2.35
N SER A 114 16.18 0.86 1.37
CA SER A 114 17.40 1.03 0.56
C SER A 114 18.10 2.31 1.01
N GLY A 115 19.15 2.18 1.82
CA GLY A 115 19.70 3.34 2.54
C GLY A 115 18.69 3.85 3.57
N GLN A 116 18.24 5.10 3.41
CA GLN A 116 17.31 5.76 4.33
C GLN A 116 15.85 5.77 3.86
N THR A 117 15.56 5.27 2.66
CA THR A 117 14.22 5.35 2.07
C THR A 117 13.56 3.96 1.98
N LEU A 118 12.24 3.94 2.17
CA LEU A 118 11.41 2.76 2.01
C LEU A 118 11.36 2.37 0.52
N ALA A 119 11.90 1.20 0.19
CA ALA A 119 12.00 0.73 -1.19
C ALA A 119 10.96 -0.35 -1.53
N GLN A 120 10.54 -1.13 -0.54
CA GLN A 120 9.61 -2.22 -0.75
C GLN A 120 8.86 -2.55 0.55
N ILE A 121 7.60 -2.93 0.39
CA ILE A 121 6.72 -3.47 1.43
C ILE A 121 6.31 -4.86 0.98
N ASP A 122 6.44 -5.84 1.87
CA ASP A 122 5.85 -7.17 1.69
C ASP A 122 4.71 -7.35 2.69
N LEU A 123 3.60 -7.93 2.24
CA LEU A 123 2.57 -8.51 3.10
C LEU A 123 2.52 -10.01 2.83
N VAL A 124 2.68 -10.82 3.86
CA VAL A 124 2.60 -12.29 3.78
C VAL A 124 1.42 -12.74 4.63
N SER A 125 0.48 -13.47 4.03
CA SER A 125 -0.73 -13.92 4.74
C SER A 125 -0.38 -14.80 5.93
N LEU A 126 -0.99 -14.52 7.08
CA LEU A 126 -0.91 -15.37 8.26
C LEU A 126 -1.77 -16.64 8.06
N PRO A 127 -1.43 -17.76 8.74
CA PRO A 127 -2.25 -18.96 8.72
C PRO A 127 -3.71 -18.69 9.12
N GLY A 128 -4.64 -19.44 8.55
CA GLY A 128 -6.07 -19.27 8.82
C GLY A 128 -6.74 -18.19 7.97
N THR A 129 -6.04 -17.63 6.98
CA THR A 129 -6.64 -16.77 5.96
C THR A 129 -7.63 -17.56 5.10
N ALA A 130 -8.70 -16.88 4.66
CA ALA A 130 -9.81 -17.51 3.96
C ALA A 130 -9.36 -18.15 2.62
N PRO A 131 -9.89 -19.34 2.27
CA PRO A 131 -9.76 -19.88 0.92
C PRO A 131 -10.27 -18.86 -0.12
N GLY A 132 -9.48 -18.61 -1.16
CA GLY A 132 -9.83 -17.66 -2.22
C GLY A 132 -9.34 -16.22 -2.03
N LEU A 133 -8.58 -15.92 -0.96
CA LEU A 133 -7.99 -14.60 -0.72
C LEU A 133 -7.25 -14.04 -1.93
N PHE A 134 -6.46 -14.87 -2.63
CA PHE A 134 -5.75 -14.45 -3.85
C PHE A 134 -6.73 -13.90 -4.91
N ALA A 135 -7.79 -14.66 -5.24
CA ALA A 135 -8.76 -14.25 -6.24
C ALA A 135 -9.55 -13.00 -5.82
N ALA A 136 -9.87 -12.87 -4.54
CA ALA A 136 -10.52 -11.68 -4.00
C ALA A 136 -9.63 -10.44 -4.13
N LEU A 137 -8.35 -10.55 -3.81
CA LEU A 137 -7.37 -9.48 -3.99
C LEU A 137 -7.19 -9.10 -5.46
N VAL A 138 -7.08 -10.08 -6.37
CA VAL A 138 -7.01 -9.81 -7.82
C VAL A 138 -8.23 -9.01 -8.28
N ALA A 139 -9.45 -9.44 -7.90
CA ALA A 139 -10.67 -8.73 -8.28
C ALA A 139 -10.72 -7.29 -7.72
N GLY A 140 -10.29 -7.11 -6.46
CA GLY A 140 -10.19 -5.80 -5.83
C GLY A 140 -9.19 -4.88 -6.52
N PHE A 141 -7.96 -5.37 -6.76
CA PHE A 141 -6.90 -4.60 -7.40
C PHE A 141 -7.19 -4.31 -8.86
N ARG A 142 -7.89 -5.20 -9.57
CA ARG A 142 -8.32 -4.91 -10.93
C ARG A 142 -9.23 -3.69 -11.02
N THR A 143 -10.02 -3.43 -9.99
CA THR A 143 -10.92 -2.27 -9.93
C THR A 143 -10.15 -0.95 -9.79
N SER A 144 -9.00 -0.95 -9.11
CA SER A 144 -8.20 0.28 -8.88
C SER A 144 -7.00 0.45 -9.81
N LEU A 145 -6.31 -0.65 -10.13
CA LEU A 145 -5.09 -0.63 -10.92
C LEU A 145 -5.32 -0.98 -12.39
N GLY A 146 -6.52 -1.47 -12.74
CA GLY A 146 -6.83 -1.98 -14.08
C GLY A 146 -6.41 -3.44 -14.27
N ALA A 147 -6.39 -3.90 -15.52
CA ALA A 147 -6.06 -5.29 -15.85
C ALA A 147 -4.63 -5.64 -15.42
N GLU A 148 -4.48 -6.82 -14.81
CA GLU A 148 -3.19 -7.36 -14.41
C GLU A 148 -2.37 -7.90 -15.59
N LEU A 149 -1.07 -7.96 -15.38
CA LEU A 149 -0.14 -8.80 -16.12
C LEU A 149 -0.07 -10.16 -15.41
N ASP A 150 -0.65 -11.20 -16.01
CA ASP A 150 -0.79 -12.52 -15.41
C ASP A 150 0.34 -13.49 -15.83
N ALA A 151 0.83 -14.25 -14.87
CA ALA A 151 1.76 -15.37 -15.03
C ALA A 151 1.37 -16.55 -14.12
N GLY A 152 0.09 -16.95 -14.13
CA GLY A 152 -0.41 -18.19 -13.53
C GLY A 152 -0.58 -18.12 -12.01
N ASP A 153 0.50 -18.37 -11.26
CA ASP A 153 0.51 -18.30 -9.79
C ASP A 153 0.94 -16.93 -9.25
N SER A 154 1.18 -15.99 -10.16
CA SER A 154 1.44 -14.61 -9.82
C SER A 154 0.76 -13.67 -10.81
N VAL A 155 0.30 -12.55 -10.31
CA VAL A 155 -0.20 -11.42 -11.10
C VAL A 155 0.54 -10.16 -10.69
N SER A 156 0.65 -9.22 -11.62
CA SER A 156 1.35 -7.96 -11.36
C SER A 156 0.69 -6.77 -12.03
N TRP A 157 0.92 -5.59 -11.47
CA TRP A 157 0.50 -4.31 -12.00
C TRP A 157 1.66 -3.34 -11.93
N VAL A 158 1.64 -2.37 -12.84
CA VAL A 158 2.46 -1.17 -12.76
C VAL A 158 1.51 0.00 -12.57
N TYR A 159 1.71 0.76 -11.51
CA TYR A 159 0.88 1.93 -11.20
C TYR A 159 1.76 3.08 -10.75
N GLY A 160 1.81 4.14 -11.57
CA GLY A 160 2.75 5.25 -11.38
C GLY A 160 4.20 4.74 -11.28
N GLU A 161 4.85 5.07 -10.16
CA GLU A 161 6.23 4.70 -9.83
C GLU A 161 6.34 3.42 -8.98
N ALA A 162 5.27 2.61 -8.91
CA ALA A 162 5.24 1.38 -8.13
C ALA A 162 5.01 0.15 -9.01
N ASP A 163 5.73 -0.93 -8.69
CA ASP A 163 5.36 -2.29 -9.11
C ASP A 163 4.56 -2.94 -7.96
N VAL A 164 3.40 -3.51 -8.29
CA VAL A 164 2.58 -4.31 -7.38
C VAL A 164 2.56 -5.74 -7.88
N MET A 165 2.91 -6.70 -7.03
CA MET A 165 2.98 -8.12 -7.39
C MET A 165 2.26 -8.93 -6.34
N LEU A 166 1.35 -9.81 -6.77
CA LEU A 166 0.65 -10.74 -5.89
C LEU A 166 1.02 -12.16 -6.28
N TYR A 167 1.42 -12.96 -5.31
CA TYR A 167 1.81 -14.34 -5.47
C TYR A 167 0.88 -15.24 -4.66
N ARG A 168 0.55 -16.39 -5.23
CA ARG A 168 0.00 -17.54 -4.53
C ARG A 168 1.06 -18.64 -4.51
N TYR A 169 1.28 -19.27 -3.36
CA TYR A 169 2.14 -20.45 -3.26
C TYR A 169 1.73 -21.30 -2.05
N GLY A 170 2.31 -22.50 -1.93
CA GLY A 170 1.93 -23.47 -0.90
C GLY A 170 0.96 -24.53 -1.44
N ASP A 171 0.47 -25.38 -0.54
CA ASP A 171 -0.46 -26.47 -0.88
C ASP A 171 -1.89 -25.94 -1.05
N VAL A 172 -2.71 -26.62 -1.87
CA VAL A 172 -4.13 -26.30 -2.09
C VAL A 172 -4.93 -26.21 -0.77
N SER A 173 -4.55 -27.00 0.23
CA SER A 173 -5.15 -27.01 1.56
C SER A 173 -4.73 -25.84 2.45
N ARG A 174 -3.59 -25.20 2.15
CA ARG A 174 -3.00 -24.08 2.93
C ARG A 174 -2.30 -23.08 2.01
N PRO A 175 -3.06 -22.39 1.12
CA PRO A 175 -2.46 -21.42 0.23
C PRO A 175 -1.93 -20.24 1.05
N THR A 176 -0.71 -19.82 0.74
CA THR A 176 -0.10 -18.59 1.23
C THR A 176 -0.16 -17.54 0.13
N VAL A 177 -0.58 -16.35 0.50
CA VAL A 177 -0.62 -15.19 -0.38
C VAL A 177 0.47 -14.22 0.04
N ARG A 178 1.24 -13.72 -0.92
CA ARG A 178 2.21 -12.65 -0.70
C ARG A 178 1.94 -11.50 -1.65
N LEU A 179 1.74 -10.33 -1.09
CA LEU A 179 1.70 -9.07 -1.82
C LEU A 179 3.04 -8.37 -1.66
N VAL A 180 3.58 -7.87 -2.75
CA VAL A 180 4.80 -7.06 -2.80
C VAL A 180 4.45 -5.74 -3.47
N VAL A 181 4.75 -4.63 -2.79
CA VAL A 181 4.62 -3.27 -3.31
C VAL A 181 6.01 -2.66 -3.26
N ARG A 182 6.58 -2.28 -4.40
CA ARG A 182 7.96 -1.76 -4.44
C ARG A 182 8.07 -0.56 -5.35
N GLN A 183 9.05 0.28 -5.06
CA GLN A 183 9.41 1.36 -5.96
C GLN A 183 9.97 0.80 -7.26
N ARG A 184 9.40 1.25 -8.38
CA ARG A 184 9.86 0.89 -9.71
C ARG A 184 11.26 1.44 -9.90
N ARG A 185 12.17 0.59 -10.37
CA ARG A 185 13.48 1.02 -10.85
C ARG A 185 13.44 0.95 -12.37
N LEU A 186 13.39 2.11 -13.00
CA LEU A 186 13.70 2.22 -14.42
C LEU A 186 15.20 2.01 -14.54
N VAL A 187 15.60 0.89 -15.14
CA VAL A 187 16.98 0.73 -15.60
C VAL A 187 17.03 1.40 -16.97
N ASP A 188 17.81 2.47 -17.09
CA ASP A 188 18.06 3.07 -18.39
C ASP A 188 18.66 2.01 -19.31
N ALA A 189 17.92 1.64 -20.36
CA ALA A 189 18.36 0.68 -21.37
C ALA A 189 19.41 1.29 -22.32
N GLY A 190 20.26 2.18 -21.82
CA GLY A 190 21.18 3.01 -22.58
C GLY A 190 22.60 2.47 -22.72
N GLU A 191 22.94 1.35 -22.06
CA GLU A 191 24.25 0.72 -22.20
C GLU A 191 24.09 -0.76 -22.59
N LEU A 192 24.00 -1.00 -23.90
CA LEU A 192 24.36 -2.26 -24.54
C LEU A 192 25.38 -1.96 -25.64
#